data_AF-A0A9P8DKY2-F1
#
_entry.id   AF-A0A9P8DKY2-F1
#
_cell.length_a   1.000
_cell.length_b   1.000
_cell.length_c   1.000
_cell.angle_alpha   90.00
_cell.angle_beta   90.00
_cell.angle_gamma   90.00
#
_symmetry.space_group_name_H-M   'P 1'
#
loop_
_entity.id
_entity.type
_entity.pdbx_description
1 polymer ?
#
loop_
_entity_poly.entity_id
_entity_poly.type
_entity_poly.pdbx_seq_one_letter_code
_entity_poly.pdbx_strand_id
1 'polypeptide(L)'
;MRTNSEEGLEILTKKVNLCETVRKILGQPQGDNFIQSSNAICQCFPRISKLSATSGFKSFEKGVLSPADSNDVDQVVGVQKCMNESGFQTFNDRDKVKKTLQSKAKPKVLIIEGPEINEDRYSKLMAIIKSCKPGSFCTDMQIQETIQNLFTPYMAEIGRQFREGLFVPWVPLLENLLSISSDFNTAAQNIGSPFLGFKSRYDYATQTSCVELGSCDGPAVSSFFKQVGDMVNNIQLIYKMRVPDTASNLLTTYIKEAQDANTAAEELPDEQASADLFRGGEIQTVQDLFKFIPTVDRTFLLQRKIGWIVDFYAGYSAENRDLVFSTFSSLVNVSSSSSAAIEQELNIKERPENDDLLQQIIMMKTVMKRDLYDHLSAMKQAFKRYDDLIAKSSFGPGKSGVVMEPSAISYQRWTKVPKMAMPCSKQTTKTFNKSGFTKTFSFTEYSKCMVEGATAYYPKLQIPYLRLTL
;
A
#
# COMPACT_ATOMS: atom_id res chain seq x y z
N MET A 1 -94.71 -48.76 -3.26
CA MET A 1 -93.29 -48.52 -3.56
C MET A 1 -93.12 -48.21 -5.05
N ARG A 2 -93.01 -46.94 -5.39
CA ARG A 2 -92.19 -46.41 -6.49
C ARG A 2 -91.72 -45.05 -5.99
N THR A 3 -90.44 -45.02 -5.64
CA THR A 3 -89.70 -43.88 -5.11
C THR A 3 -89.73 -42.75 -6.13
N ASN A 4 -90.30 -41.59 -5.76
CA ASN A 4 -89.96 -40.32 -6.38
C ASN A 4 -88.46 -40.13 -6.17
N SER A 5 -87.65 -40.28 -7.22
CA SER A 5 -86.29 -39.77 -7.19
C SER A 5 -86.40 -38.24 -7.17
N GLU A 6 -86.08 -37.63 -6.04
CA GLU A 6 -85.74 -36.21 -6.00
C GLU A 6 -84.56 -35.99 -6.96
N GLU A 7 -84.83 -35.57 -8.20
CA GLU A 7 -83.78 -35.09 -9.09
C GLU A 7 -83.36 -33.68 -8.63
N GLY A 8 -82.62 -33.62 -7.52
CA GLY A 8 -81.90 -32.43 -7.10
C GLY A 8 -80.73 -32.12 -8.03
N LEU A 9 -80.34 -30.85 -8.14
CA LEU A 9 -79.18 -30.45 -8.94
C LEU A 9 -77.89 -30.89 -8.22
N GLU A 10 -77.24 -31.94 -8.71
CA GLU A 10 -75.94 -32.40 -8.22
C GLU A 10 -74.80 -31.70 -8.98
N ILE A 11 -73.88 -31.08 -8.24
CA ILE A 11 -72.68 -30.46 -8.82
C ILE A 11 -71.54 -31.47 -8.69
N LEU A 12 -71.14 -32.03 -9.82
CA LEU A 12 -70.02 -32.97 -9.88
C LEU A 12 -68.71 -32.19 -9.90
N THR A 13 -67.93 -32.31 -8.82
CA THR A 13 -66.59 -31.70 -8.73
C THR A 13 -65.52 -32.70 -9.16
N LYS A 14 -64.54 -32.24 -9.95
CA LYS A 14 -63.35 -33.04 -10.28
C LYS A 14 -62.20 -32.68 -9.35
N LYS A 15 -61.60 -33.69 -8.70
CA LYS A 15 -60.30 -33.51 -8.04
C LYS A 15 -59.24 -33.32 -9.12
N VAL A 16 -58.42 -32.29 -8.98
CA VAL A 16 -57.38 -31.96 -9.95
C VAL A 16 -56.03 -31.87 -9.24
N ASN A 17 -55.01 -32.48 -9.81
CA ASN A 17 -53.63 -32.30 -9.35
C ASN A 17 -53.14 -30.93 -9.84
N LEU A 18 -52.77 -30.06 -8.90
CA LEU A 18 -52.32 -28.69 -9.17
C LEU A 18 -51.07 -28.66 -10.06
N CYS A 19 -50.09 -29.53 -9.81
CA CYS A 19 -48.86 -29.59 -10.61
C CYS A 19 -49.14 -30.04 -12.05
N GLU A 20 -50.00 -31.04 -12.23
CA GLU A 20 -50.44 -31.46 -13.58
C GLU A 20 -51.23 -30.37 -14.28
N THR A 21 -52.06 -29.63 -13.55
CA THR A 21 -52.83 -28.51 -14.09
C THR A 21 -51.93 -27.39 -14.56
N VAL A 22 -50.90 -27.05 -13.77
CA VAL A 22 -49.88 -26.06 -14.14
C VAL A 22 -49.11 -26.49 -15.39
N ARG A 23 -48.66 -27.75 -15.46
CA ARG A 23 -48.01 -28.31 -16.66
C ARG A 23 -48.93 -28.29 -17.88
N LYS A 24 -50.22 -28.58 -17.69
CA LYS A 24 -51.22 -28.54 -18.76
C LYS A 24 -51.47 -27.13 -19.28
N ILE A 25 -51.44 -26.12 -18.41
CA ILE A 25 -51.68 -24.72 -18.76
C ILE A 25 -50.44 -24.08 -19.40
N LEU A 26 -49.24 -24.38 -18.89
CA LEU A 26 -47.99 -23.75 -19.31
C LEU A 26 -47.21 -24.54 -20.36
N GLY A 27 -47.49 -25.83 -20.56
CA GLY A 27 -46.62 -26.77 -21.26
C GLY A 27 -45.69 -27.49 -20.26
N GLN A 28 -45.26 -28.72 -20.57
CA GLN A 28 -44.50 -29.54 -19.62
C GLN A 28 -43.15 -28.91 -19.18
N PRO A 29 -42.23 -28.51 -20.08
CA PRO A 29 -40.95 -27.92 -19.66
C PRO A 29 -41.11 -26.57 -18.93
N GLN A 30 -42.07 -25.73 -19.35
CA GLN A 30 -42.36 -24.46 -18.68
C GLN A 30 -43.07 -24.68 -17.34
N GLY A 31 -43.92 -25.69 -17.24
CA GLY A 31 -44.63 -26.09 -16.02
C GLY A 31 -43.69 -26.65 -14.96
N ASP A 32 -42.74 -27.49 -15.35
CA ASP A 32 -41.70 -28.02 -14.44
C ASP A 32 -40.80 -26.90 -13.93
N ASN A 33 -40.31 -26.02 -14.82
CA ASN A 33 -39.54 -24.84 -14.43
C ASN A 33 -40.34 -23.90 -13.52
N PHE A 34 -41.63 -23.70 -13.80
CA PHE A 34 -42.51 -22.89 -12.97
C PHE A 34 -42.69 -23.51 -11.58
N ILE A 35 -42.92 -24.81 -11.46
CA ILE A 35 -43.09 -25.50 -10.17
C ILE A 35 -41.82 -25.36 -9.33
N GLN A 36 -40.65 -25.59 -9.93
CA GLN A 36 -39.35 -25.45 -9.26
C GLN A 36 -39.07 -23.99 -8.85
N SER A 37 -39.27 -23.04 -9.75
CA SER A 37 -39.03 -21.61 -9.50
C SER A 37 -40.01 -21.02 -8.48
N SER A 38 -41.27 -21.47 -8.50
CA SER A 38 -42.32 -20.99 -7.59
C SER A 38 -42.00 -21.31 -6.14
N ASN A 39 -41.37 -22.45 -5.87
CA ASN A 39 -40.95 -22.79 -4.52
C ASN A 39 -39.92 -21.78 -3.99
N ALA A 40 -38.89 -21.45 -4.78
CA ALA A 40 -37.92 -20.43 -4.40
C ALA A 40 -38.51 -19.02 -4.29
N ILE A 41 -39.42 -18.62 -5.18
CA ILE A 41 -40.12 -17.32 -5.09
C ILE A 41 -40.94 -17.22 -3.80
N CYS A 42 -41.61 -18.30 -3.39
CA CYS A 42 -42.47 -18.28 -2.21
C CYS A 42 -41.71 -18.49 -0.89
N GLN A 43 -40.61 -19.25 -0.90
CA GLN A 43 -39.90 -19.65 0.32
C GLN A 43 -38.57 -18.93 0.53
N CYS A 44 -37.79 -18.71 -0.53
CA CYS A 44 -36.42 -18.24 -0.43
C CYS A 44 -36.31 -16.73 -0.68
N PHE A 45 -37.04 -16.21 -1.68
CA PHE A 45 -37.06 -14.79 -1.97
C PHE A 45 -37.55 -13.92 -0.78
N PRO A 46 -38.64 -14.25 -0.05
CA PRO A 46 -39.09 -13.43 1.07
C PRO A 46 -38.13 -13.51 2.26
N ARG A 47 -37.36 -14.60 2.38
CA ARG A 47 -36.36 -14.77 3.43
C ARG A 47 -35.20 -13.80 3.29
N ILE A 48 -34.71 -13.51 2.08
CA ILE A 48 -33.64 -12.53 1.92
C ILE A 48 -34.06 -11.13 2.38
N SER A 49 -35.34 -10.77 2.16
CA SER A 49 -35.90 -9.49 2.61
C SER A 49 -36.09 -9.43 4.13
N LYS A 50 -36.27 -10.56 4.81
CA LYS A 50 -36.28 -10.61 6.28
C LYS A 50 -34.86 -10.52 6.83
N LEU A 51 -33.91 -11.22 6.19
CA LEU A 51 -32.51 -11.21 6.57
C LEU A 51 -31.89 -9.82 6.40
N SER A 52 -32.26 -9.06 5.36
CA SER A 52 -31.73 -7.70 5.14
C SER A 52 -32.01 -6.73 6.31
N ALA A 53 -32.97 -7.03 7.18
CA ALA A 53 -33.25 -6.26 8.38
C ALA A 53 -32.38 -6.63 9.58
N THR A 54 -31.68 -7.78 9.57
CA THR A 54 -30.90 -8.25 10.72
C THR A 54 -29.57 -7.53 10.86
N SER A 55 -28.98 -7.59 12.07
CA SER A 55 -27.65 -7.04 12.32
C SER A 55 -26.59 -7.82 11.55
N GLY A 56 -26.68 -9.15 11.50
CA GLY A 56 -25.67 -9.98 10.83
C GLY A 56 -25.59 -9.74 9.34
N PHE A 57 -26.71 -9.46 8.67
CA PHE A 57 -26.71 -9.07 7.26
C PHE A 57 -25.96 -7.74 7.05
N LYS A 58 -26.20 -6.75 7.91
CA LYS A 58 -25.53 -5.44 7.85
C LYS A 58 -24.05 -5.52 8.21
N SER A 59 -23.67 -6.38 9.16
CA SER A 59 -22.28 -6.68 9.50
C SER A 59 -21.56 -7.32 8.34
N PHE A 60 -22.17 -8.32 7.70
CA PHE A 60 -21.62 -8.97 6.50
C PHE A 60 -21.45 -7.98 5.35
N GLU A 61 -22.43 -7.12 5.08
CA GLU A 61 -22.31 -6.05 4.07
C GLU A 61 -21.13 -5.09 4.33
N LYS A 62 -20.70 -4.96 5.59
CA LYS A 62 -19.53 -4.16 6.00
C LYS A 62 -18.24 -4.96 6.13
N GLY A 63 -18.28 -6.29 5.91
CA GLY A 63 -17.14 -7.16 6.08
C GLY A 63 -16.72 -7.40 7.53
N VAL A 64 -17.64 -7.29 8.49
CA VAL A 64 -17.37 -7.47 9.92
C VAL A 64 -17.44 -8.95 10.30
N LEU A 65 -16.31 -9.51 10.71
CA LEU A 65 -16.17 -10.92 11.06
C LEU A 65 -16.49 -11.14 12.56
N SER A 66 -17.78 -11.06 12.90
CA SER A 66 -18.27 -11.20 14.28
C SER A 66 -18.94 -12.57 14.53
N PRO A 67 -18.48 -13.39 15.48
CA PRO A 67 -19.11 -14.69 15.78
C PRO A 67 -20.60 -14.64 16.12
N ALA A 68 -21.09 -13.50 16.63
CA ALA A 68 -22.51 -13.31 16.95
C ALA A 68 -23.40 -13.36 15.69
N ASP A 69 -22.84 -13.02 14.53
CA ASP A 69 -23.55 -12.91 13.26
C ASP A 69 -23.52 -14.21 12.42
N SER A 70 -22.85 -15.26 12.90
CA SER A 70 -22.64 -16.53 12.17
C SER A 70 -23.95 -17.18 11.69
N ASN A 71 -25.00 -17.17 12.53
CA ASN A 71 -26.29 -17.78 12.16
C ASN A 71 -26.98 -17.02 11.02
N ASP A 72 -26.89 -15.69 11.00
CA ASP A 72 -27.46 -14.87 9.94
C ASP A 72 -26.70 -15.08 8.62
N VAL A 73 -25.37 -15.21 8.69
CA VAL A 73 -24.50 -15.52 7.55
C VAL A 73 -24.87 -16.87 6.94
N ASP A 74 -25.00 -17.91 7.76
CA ASP A 74 -25.38 -19.26 7.29
C ASP A 74 -26.76 -19.26 6.62
N GLN A 75 -27.71 -18.47 7.15
CA GLN A 75 -29.02 -18.30 6.54
C GLN A 75 -28.95 -17.57 5.19
N VAL A 76 -28.11 -16.54 5.06
CA VAL A 76 -27.90 -15.86 3.76
C VAL A 76 -27.34 -16.85 2.73
N VAL A 77 -26.31 -17.62 3.11
CA VAL A 77 -25.69 -18.64 2.24
C VAL A 77 -26.74 -19.66 1.80
N GLY A 78 -27.57 -20.14 2.72
CA GLY A 78 -28.65 -21.09 2.45
C GLY A 78 -29.71 -20.53 1.51
N VAL A 79 -30.13 -19.27 1.69
CA VAL A 79 -31.10 -18.61 0.81
C VAL A 79 -30.56 -18.44 -0.60
N GLN A 80 -29.30 -18.03 -0.75
CA GLN A 80 -28.66 -17.92 -2.05
C GLN A 80 -28.57 -19.28 -2.75
N LYS A 81 -28.17 -20.33 -2.03
CA LYS A 81 -28.11 -21.69 -2.57
C LYS A 81 -29.48 -22.14 -3.07
N CYS A 82 -30.54 -21.91 -2.29
CA CYS A 82 -31.91 -22.20 -2.71
C CYS A 82 -32.31 -21.48 -4.01
N MET A 83 -31.97 -20.19 -4.15
CA MET A 83 -32.28 -19.43 -5.36
C MET A 83 -31.53 -19.99 -6.59
N ASN A 84 -30.24 -20.30 -6.45
CA ASN A 84 -29.41 -20.84 -7.52
C ASN A 84 -29.87 -22.25 -7.95
N GLU A 85 -30.15 -23.15 -7.00
CA GLU A 85 -30.67 -24.50 -7.25
C GLU A 85 -32.06 -24.49 -7.91
N SER A 86 -32.80 -23.40 -7.76
CA SER A 86 -34.09 -23.19 -8.40
C SER A 86 -33.98 -22.51 -9.77
N GLY A 87 -32.78 -22.37 -10.32
CA GLY A 87 -32.52 -21.86 -11.66
C GLY A 87 -32.43 -20.33 -11.76
N PHE A 88 -32.42 -19.60 -10.64
CA PHE A 88 -32.24 -18.16 -10.68
C PHE A 88 -30.76 -17.78 -10.75
N GLN A 89 -30.42 -16.94 -11.73
CA GLN A 89 -29.06 -16.42 -11.87
C GLN A 89 -28.76 -15.33 -10.83
N THR A 90 -27.55 -15.37 -10.27
CA THR A 90 -27.00 -14.29 -9.45
C THR A 90 -26.13 -13.38 -10.31
N PHE A 91 -26.45 -12.09 -10.30
CA PHE A 91 -25.71 -11.02 -10.96
C PHE A 91 -24.87 -10.25 -9.94
N ASN A 92 -23.81 -9.57 -10.41
CA ASN A 92 -22.95 -8.73 -9.57
C ASN A 92 -22.36 -7.56 -10.38
N ASP A 93 -21.83 -6.55 -9.68
CA ASP A 93 -21.09 -5.42 -10.27
C ASP A 93 -19.58 -5.45 -9.96
N ARG A 94 -19.03 -6.63 -9.64
CA ARG A 94 -17.63 -6.84 -9.21
C ARG A 94 -16.62 -6.20 -10.16
N ASP A 95 -16.74 -6.47 -11.46
CA ASP A 95 -15.75 -5.99 -12.43
C ASP A 95 -15.77 -4.46 -12.59
N LYS A 96 -16.94 -3.84 -12.39
CA LYS A 96 -17.08 -2.37 -12.36
C LYS A 96 -16.40 -1.78 -11.12
N VAL A 97 -16.58 -2.43 -9.98
CA VAL A 97 -15.95 -2.04 -8.70
C VAL A 97 -14.44 -2.18 -8.78
N LYS A 98 -13.92 -3.30 -9.29
CA LYS A 98 -12.47 -3.50 -9.52
C LYS A 98 -11.87 -2.45 -10.46
N LYS A 99 -12.53 -2.16 -11.59
CA LYS A 99 -12.10 -1.07 -12.50
C LYS A 99 -12.04 0.29 -11.79
N THR A 100 -13.02 0.57 -10.93
CA THR A 100 -13.04 1.80 -10.14
C THR A 100 -11.90 1.84 -9.13
N LEU A 101 -11.62 0.72 -8.45
CA LEU A 101 -10.49 0.61 -7.53
C LEU A 101 -9.15 0.84 -8.25
N GLN A 102 -8.93 0.17 -9.38
CA GLN A 102 -7.71 0.31 -10.17
C GLN A 102 -7.55 1.73 -10.74
N SER A 103 -8.64 2.44 -11.04
CA SER A 103 -8.58 3.86 -11.46
C SER A 103 -8.07 4.81 -10.35
N LYS A 104 -8.01 4.36 -9.08
CA LYS A 104 -7.43 5.12 -7.98
C LYS A 104 -5.90 5.01 -7.92
N ALA A 105 -5.30 4.06 -8.63
CA ALA A 105 -3.84 3.98 -8.77
C ALA A 105 -3.32 5.23 -9.49
N LYS A 106 -2.27 5.83 -8.94
CA LYS A 106 -1.64 7.08 -9.42
C LYS A 106 -0.12 6.93 -9.33
N PRO A 107 0.70 7.83 -9.92
CA PRO A 107 2.17 7.72 -9.89
C PRO A 107 2.83 7.58 -8.50
N LYS A 108 2.10 7.87 -7.42
CA LYS A 108 2.52 7.69 -6.02
C LYS A 108 1.52 6.93 -5.17
N VAL A 109 0.57 6.23 -5.79
CA VAL A 109 -0.46 5.46 -5.10
C VAL A 109 -0.55 4.10 -5.76
N LEU A 110 -0.10 3.07 -5.05
CA LEU A 110 -0.27 1.68 -5.45
C LEU A 110 -1.50 1.10 -4.76
N ILE A 111 -2.20 0.22 -5.47
CA ILE A 111 -3.33 -0.52 -4.94
C ILE A 111 -3.03 -2.00 -5.07
N ILE A 112 -2.83 -2.67 -3.94
CA ILE A 112 -2.57 -4.10 -3.88
C ILE A 112 -3.87 -4.80 -3.51
N GLU A 113 -4.47 -5.53 -4.45
CA GLU A 113 -5.67 -6.33 -4.18
C GLU A 113 -5.33 -7.57 -3.35
N GLY A 114 -6.11 -7.80 -2.30
CA GLY A 114 -6.10 -9.03 -1.53
C GLY A 114 -7.15 -10.03 -2.03
N PRO A 115 -7.36 -11.12 -1.28
CA PRO A 115 -8.27 -12.18 -1.68
C PRO A 115 -9.73 -11.74 -1.62
N GLU A 116 -10.48 -11.96 -2.70
CA GLU A 116 -11.93 -11.70 -2.73
C GLU A 116 -12.65 -12.58 -1.69
N ILE A 117 -13.43 -11.97 -0.80
CA ILE A 117 -14.15 -12.70 0.24
C ILE A 117 -15.58 -12.97 -0.22
N ASN A 118 -15.77 -14.14 -0.83
CA ASN A 118 -17.09 -14.65 -1.20
C ASN A 118 -17.80 -15.31 -0.02
N GLU A 119 -19.04 -15.77 -0.21
CA GLU A 119 -19.83 -16.34 0.89
C GLU A 119 -19.19 -17.56 1.57
N ASP A 120 -18.59 -18.46 0.77
CA ASP A 120 -17.91 -19.65 1.28
C ASP A 120 -16.68 -19.27 2.12
N ARG A 121 -15.84 -18.37 1.60
CA ARG A 121 -14.66 -17.84 2.31
C ARG A 121 -15.08 -17.13 3.59
N TYR A 122 -16.15 -16.34 3.54
CA TYR A 122 -16.68 -15.64 4.70
C TYR A 122 -17.16 -16.62 5.77
N SER A 123 -17.95 -17.64 5.40
CA SER A 123 -18.41 -18.67 6.34
C SER A 123 -17.25 -19.44 6.98
N LYS A 124 -16.21 -19.79 6.21
CA LYS A 124 -14.99 -20.43 6.73
C LYS A 124 -14.23 -19.55 7.73
N LEU A 125 -14.04 -18.26 7.42
CA LEU A 125 -13.41 -17.31 8.34
C LEU A 125 -14.23 -17.15 9.63
N MET A 126 -15.55 -17.07 9.52
CA MET A 126 -16.45 -16.99 10.68
C MET A 126 -16.41 -18.24 11.55
N ALA A 127 -16.32 -19.43 10.94
CA ALA A 127 -16.16 -20.69 11.65
C ALA A 127 -14.86 -20.73 12.47
N ILE A 128 -13.75 -20.25 11.88
CA ILE A 128 -12.46 -20.11 12.58
C ILE A 128 -12.56 -19.15 13.77
N ILE A 129 -13.10 -17.95 13.58
CA ILE A 129 -13.20 -16.97 14.67
C ILE A 129 -14.08 -17.50 15.80
N LYS A 130 -15.13 -18.27 15.46
CA LYS A 130 -15.96 -18.94 16.45
C LYS A 130 -15.22 -20.04 17.21
N SER A 131 -14.36 -20.83 16.56
CA SER A 131 -13.60 -21.91 17.20
C SER A 131 -12.40 -21.41 18.02
N CYS A 132 -11.90 -20.21 17.73
CA CYS A 132 -10.75 -19.61 18.43
C CYS A 132 -11.13 -18.66 19.57
N LYS A 133 -12.37 -18.71 20.06
CA LYS A 133 -12.78 -17.95 21.25
C LYS A 133 -12.05 -18.44 22.52
N PRO A 134 -11.88 -17.57 23.52
CA PRO A 134 -11.37 -17.99 24.83
C PRO A 134 -12.20 -19.16 25.39
N GLY A 135 -11.53 -20.29 25.66
CA GLY A 135 -12.16 -21.51 26.19
C GLY A 135 -12.68 -22.51 25.15
N SER A 136 -12.45 -22.31 23.85
CA SER A 136 -12.72 -23.29 22.79
C SER A 136 -11.44 -23.83 22.15
N PHE A 137 -11.54 -24.96 21.43
CA PHE A 137 -10.41 -25.58 20.73
C PHE A 137 -10.22 -24.94 19.34
N CYS A 138 -9.16 -24.15 19.21
CA CYS A 138 -8.72 -23.51 17.96
C CYS A 138 -7.82 -24.52 17.22
N THR A 139 -8.21 -24.98 16.03
CA THR A 139 -7.45 -25.99 15.28
C THR A 139 -6.46 -25.31 14.33
N ASP A 140 -5.21 -25.17 14.76
CA ASP A 140 -4.20 -24.36 14.06
C ASP A 140 -3.98 -24.81 12.60
N MET A 141 -3.90 -26.12 12.37
CA MET A 141 -3.78 -26.70 11.02
C MET A 141 -4.92 -26.28 10.07
N GLN A 142 -6.18 -26.24 10.55
CA GLN A 142 -7.33 -25.84 9.73
C GLN A 142 -7.29 -24.34 9.40
N ILE A 143 -6.76 -23.53 10.33
CA ILE A 143 -6.55 -22.11 10.12
C ILE A 143 -5.49 -21.90 9.06
N GLN A 144 -4.34 -22.55 9.21
CA GLN A 144 -3.24 -22.45 8.27
C GLN A 144 -3.67 -22.88 6.87
N GLU A 145 -4.35 -24.02 6.73
CA GLU A 145 -4.86 -24.49 5.44
C GLU A 145 -5.84 -23.48 4.82
N THR A 146 -6.74 -22.89 5.63
CA THR A 146 -7.69 -21.89 5.15
C THR A 146 -6.97 -20.62 4.66
N ILE A 147 -6.00 -20.12 5.43
CA ILE A 147 -5.23 -18.91 5.09
C ILE A 147 -4.35 -19.15 3.86
N GLN A 148 -3.66 -20.29 3.78
CA GLN A 148 -2.85 -20.67 2.62
C GLN A 148 -3.70 -20.75 1.36
N ASN A 149 -4.83 -21.46 1.40
CA ASN A 149 -5.74 -21.55 0.26
C ASN A 149 -6.32 -20.19 -0.15
N LEU A 150 -6.52 -19.29 0.81
CA LEU A 150 -7.04 -17.95 0.55
C LEU A 150 -6.02 -17.05 -0.14
N PHE A 151 -4.77 -17.03 0.34
CA PHE A 151 -3.75 -16.07 -0.09
C PHE A 151 -2.79 -16.56 -1.17
N THR A 152 -2.50 -17.86 -1.24
CA THR A 152 -1.52 -18.42 -2.21
C THR A 152 -1.73 -17.92 -3.65
N PRO A 153 -2.97 -17.81 -4.18
CA PRO A 153 -3.19 -17.30 -5.54
C PRO A 153 -2.83 -15.82 -5.74
N TYR A 154 -2.65 -15.06 -4.66
CA TYR A 154 -2.44 -13.61 -4.67
C TYR A 154 -1.01 -13.23 -4.27
N MET A 155 -0.27 -14.10 -3.56
CA MET A 155 1.03 -13.74 -2.98
C MET A 155 2.08 -13.33 -4.01
N ALA A 156 2.12 -13.96 -5.19
CA ALA A 156 3.07 -13.58 -6.24
C ALA A 156 2.86 -12.13 -6.69
N GLU A 157 1.61 -11.70 -6.87
CA GLU A 157 1.29 -10.34 -7.29
C GLU A 157 1.48 -9.34 -6.14
N ILE A 158 1.06 -9.68 -4.91
CA ILE A 158 1.32 -8.87 -3.72
C ILE A 158 2.82 -8.64 -3.56
N GLY A 159 3.60 -9.71 -3.57
CA GLY A 159 5.05 -9.68 -3.46
C GLY A 159 5.66 -8.79 -4.55
N ARG A 160 5.29 -9.01 -5.82
CA ARG A 160 5.75 -8.20 -6.96
C ARG A 160 5.51 -6.70 -6.76
N GLN A 161 4.33 -6.30 -6.29
CA GLN A 161 3.99 -4.89 -6.04
C GLN A 161 4.85 -4.28 -4.92
N PHE A 162 5.13 -5.01 -3.83
CA PHE A 162 6.06 -4.56 -2.80
C PHE A 162 7.49 -4.43 -3.33
N ARG A 163 7.96 -5.39 -4.13
CA ARG A 163 9.30 -5.36 -4.72
C ARG A 163 9.48 -4.16 -5.64
N GLU A 164 8.62 -4.03 -6.65
CA GLU A 164 8.70 -2.97 -7.66
C GLU A 164 8.45 -1.58 -7.07
N GLY A 165 7.48 -1.49 -6.15
CA GLY A 165 7.06 -0.22 -5.56
C GLY A 165 8.01 0.32 -4.50
N LEU A 166 8.65 -0.56 -3.71
CA LEU A 166 9.36 -0.18 -2.49
C LEU A 166 10.81 -0.68 -2.45
N PHE A 167 11.00 -2.00 -2.49
CA PHE A 167 12.32 -2.56 -2.19
C PHE A 167 13.35 -2.29 -3.30
N VAL A 168 12.94 -2.36 -4.57
CA VAL A 168 13.79 -2.04 -5.72
C VAL A 168 14.25 -0.58 -5.70
N PRO A 169 13.42 0.42 -5.38
CA PRO A 169 13.88 1.80 -5.16
C PRO A 169 14.74 2.00 -3.90
N TRP A 170 14.49 1.27 -2.81
CA TRP A 170 15.17 1.48 -1.53
C TRP A 170 16.61 0.99 -1.51
N VAL A 171 16.90 -0.15 -2.14
CA VAL A 171 18.27 -0.70 -2.16
C VAL A 171 19.26 0.28 -2.82
N PRO A 172 19.03 0.80 -4.04
CA PRO A 172 19.91 1.79 -4.67
C PRO A 172 19.99 3.10 -3.89
N LEU A 173 18.92 3.54 -3.23
CA LEU A 173 18.96 4.72 -2.36
C LEU A 173 20.02 4.54 -1.27
N LEU A 174 19.97 3.41 -0.54
CA LEU A 174 20.89 3.12 0.55
C LEU A 174 22.32 2.86 0.07
N GLU A 175 22.49 2.11 -1.03
CA GLU A 175 23.79 1.86 -1.65
C GLU A 175 24.46 3.15 -2.13
N ASN A 176 23.69 4.08 -2.72
CA ASN A 176 24.22 5.37 -3.14
C ASN A 176 24.63 6.22 -1.94
N LEU A 177 23.84 6.26 -0.85
CA LEU A 177 24.25 6.96 0.38
C LEU A 177 25.57 6.39 0.93
N LEU A 178 25.74 5.07 0.90
CA LEU A 178 26.96 4.40 1.36
C LEU A 178 28.15 4.75 0.48
N SER A 179 27.98 4.67 -0.85
CA SER A 179 29.01 5.03 -1.82
C SER A 179 29.42 6.50 -1.69
N ILE A 180 28.47 7.43 -1.60
CA ILE A 180 28.77 8.87 -1.43
C ILE A 180 29.54 9.10 -0.12
N SER A 181 29.20 8.37 0.95
CA SER A 181 29.90 8.48 2.24
C SER A 181 31.34 7.97 2.17
N SER A 182 31.56 6.87 1.47
CA SER A 182 32.90 6.36 1.20
C SER A 182 33.73 7.35 0.39
N ASP A 183 33.16 7.92 -0.68
CA ASP A 183 33.80 8.94 -1.52
C ASP A 183 34.17 10.18 -0.69
N PHE A 184 33.23 10.66 0.14
CA PHE A 184 33.44 11.81 1.02
C PHE A 184 34.57 11.56 2.03
N ASN A 185 34.52 10.44 2.75
CA ASN A 185 35.51 10.09 3.76
C ASN A 185 36.90 9.91 3.14
N THR A 186 36.98 9.30 1.95
CA THR A 186 38.24 9.14 1.20
C THR A 186 38.80 10.50 0.78
N ALA A 187 37.98 11.40 0.24
CA ALA A 187 38.41 12.74 -0.14
C ALA A 187 38.92 13.54 1.07
N ALA A 188 38.19 13.46 2.19
CA ALA A 188 38.54 14.13 3.43
C ALA A 188 39.79 13.53 4.11
N GLN A 189 40.12 12.27 3.85
CA GLN A 189 41.38 11.66 4.27
C GLN A 189 42.55 12.09 3.39
N ASN A 190 42.36 12.06 2.07
CA ASN A 190 43.40 12.36 1.11
C ASN A 190 43.82 13.84 1.11
N ILE A 191 42.94 14.75 1.54
CA ILE A 191 43.30 16.16 1.72
C ILE A 191 44.28 16.40 2.88
N GLY A 192 44.36 15.50 3.86
CA GLY A 192 45.08 15.74 5.12
C GLY A 192 46.58 16.00 4.93
N SER A 193 47.28 15.16 4.17
CA SER A 193 48.72 15.33 3.94
C SER A 193 49.04 16.59 3.10
N PRO A 194 48.40 16.82 1.94
CA PRO A 194 48.50 18.08 1.21
C PRO A 194 48.22 19.32 2.07
N PHE A 195 47.19 19.27 2.91
CA PHE A 195 46.80 20.37 3.77
C PHE A 195 47.88 20.68 4.83
N LEU A 196 48.44 19.66 5.48
CA LEU A 196 49.50 19.87 6.48
C LEU A 196 50.74 20.51 5.85
N GLY A 197 51.12 20.08 4.65
CA GLY A 197 52.20 20.70 3.88
C GLY A 197 51.87 22.15 3.50
N PHE A 198 50.65 22.40 3.06
CA PHE A 198 50.16 23.74 2.73
C PHE A 198 50.14 24.68 3.94
N LYS A 199 49.64 24.22 5.09
CA LYS A 199 49.59 24.96 6.34
C LYS A 199 50.99 25.33 6.82
N SER A 200 51.93 24.38 6.81
CA SER A 200 53.32 24.64 7.21
C SER A 200 53.97 25.74 6.36
N ARG A 201 53.69 25.76 5.04
CA ARG A 201 54.16 26.84 4.15
C ARG A 201 53.53 28.19 4.47
N TYR A 202 52.23 28.22 4.73
CA TYR A 202 51.53 29.43 5.15
C TYR A 202 52.09 29.98 6.47
N ASP A 203 52.29 29.10 7.47
CA ASP A 203 52.85 29.48 8.77
C ASP A 203 54.28 30.03 8.62
N TYR A 204 55.11 29.37 7.81
CA TYR A 204 56.48 29.83 7.49
C TYR A 204 56.49 31.21 6.82
N ALA A 205 55.71 31.40 5.75
CA ALA A 205 55.65 32.68 5.05
C ALA A 205 55.09 33.80 5.94
N THR A 206 54.14 33.49 6.81
CA THR A 206 53.60 34.44 7.79
C THR A 206 54.67 34.85 8.81
N GLN A 207 55.38 33.89 9.39
CA GLN A 207 56.38 34.17 10.41
C GLN A 207 57.61 34.90 9.83
N THR A 208 58.21 34.34 8.77
CA THR A 208 59.46 34.86 8.23
C THR A 208 59.23 36.11 7.38
N SER A 209 58.29 36.10 6.44
CA SER A 209 58.13 37.22 5.51
C SER A 209 57.26 38.34 6.09
N CYS A 210 56.17 38.02 6.80
CA CYS A 210 55.28 39.05 7.33
C CYS A 210 55.76 39.61 8.68
N VAL A 211 56.10 38.76 9.65
CA VAL A 211 56.44 39.21 11.01
C VAL A 211 57.90 39.67 11.10
N GLU A 212 58.86 38.88 10.63
CA GLU A 212 60.29 39.20 10.78
C GLU A 212 60.76 40.27 9.77
N LEU A 213 60.28 40.21 8.52
CA LEU A 213 60.70 41.12 7.45
C LEU A 213 59.74 42.29 7.18
N GLY A 214 58.50 42.26 7.70
CA GLY A 214 57.50 43.32 7.48
C GLY A 214 57.01 43.41 6.03
N SER A 215 57.22 42.37 5.21
CA SER A 215 56.95 42.39 3.77
C SER A 215 55.46 42.28 3.39
N CYS A 216 54.56 42.17 4.37
CA CYS A 216 53.13 41.91 4.16
C CYS A 216 52.20 43.10 4.49
N ASP A 217 52.76 44.29 4.73
CA ASP A 217 52.00 45.48 5.15
C ASP A 217 51.15 46.11 4.03
N GLY A 218 51.42 45.76 2.78
CA GLY A 218 50.68 46.29 1.65
C GLY A 218 49.28 45.67 1.49
N PRO A 219 48.32 46.40 0.87
CA PRO A 219 46.93 45.98 0.78
C PRO A 219 46.70 44.68 -0.01
N ALA A 220 47.45 44.43 -1.07
CA ALA A 220 47.29 43.23 -1.89
C ALA A 220 47.82 41.98 -1.18
N VAL A 221 49.01 42.07 -0.58
CA VAL A 221 49.63 40.96 0.16
C VAL A 221 48.82 40.66 1.42
N SER A 222 48.46 41.68 2.21
CA SER A 222 47.65 41.52 3.42
C SER A 222 46.30 40.86 3.12
N SER A 223 45.61 41.30 2.06
CA SER A 223 44.34 40.70 1.64
C SER A 223 44.52 39.23 1.22
N PHE A 224 45.61 38.90 0.52
CA PHE A 224 45.90 37.51 0.15
C PHE A 224 46.11 36.64 1.39
N PHE A 225 46.99 37.03 2.30
CA PHE A 225 47.27 36.26 3.52
C PHE A 225 46.04 36.09 4.40
N LYS A 226 45.18 37.10 4.51
CA LYS A 226 43.90 36.98 5.21
C LYS A 226 43.01 35.89 4.59
N GLN A 227 42.82 35.93 3.27
CA GLN A 227 42.00 34.92 2.56
C GLN A 227 42.60 33.52 2.68
N VAL A 228 43.93 33.39 2.63
CA VAL A 228 44.61 32.11 2.82
C VAL A 228 44.47 31.62 4.27
N GLY A 229 44.62 32.50 5.26
CA GLY A 229 44.47 32.16 6.67
C GLY A 229 43.06 31.67 7.01
N ASP A 230 42.03 32.35 6.51
CA ASP A 230 40.64 31.91 6.62
C ASP A 230 40.44 30.52 6.00
N MET A 231 41.07 30.28 4.84
CA MET A 231 41.04 28.98 4.17
C MET A 231 41.77 27.89 4.95
N VAL A 232 42.94 28.18 5.53
CA VAL A 232 43.68 27.25 6.39
C VAL A 232 42.83 26.85 7.59
N ASN A 233 42.18 27.81 8.25
CA ASN A 233 41.29 27.56 9.37
C ASN A 233 40.08 26.69 8.97
N ASN A 234 39.47 26.96 7.82
CA ASN A 234 38.34 26.18 7.35
C ASN A 234 38.75 24.77 6.92
N ILE A 235 39.86 24.62 6.20
CA ILE A 235 40.36 23.28 5.79
C ILE A 235 40.78 22.49 7.03
N GLN A 236 41.31 23.12 8.09
CA GLN A 236 41.61 22.48 9.38
C GLN A 236 40.37 21.78 9.99
N LEU A 237 39.19 22.36 9.80
CA LEU A 237 37.92 21.75 10.23
C LEU A 237 37.50 20.65 9.25
N ILE A 238 37.59 20.92 7.94
CA ILE A 238 37.12 20.02 6.87
C ILE A 238 37.92 18.72 6.79
N TYR A 239 39.26 18.74 6.90
CA TYR A 239 40.06 17.52 6.76
C TYR A 239 39.81 16.49 7.86
N LYS A 240 39.18 16.91 8.98
CA LYS A 240 38.71 16.05 10.07
C LYS A 240 37.25 15.60 9.91
N MET A 241 36.48 16.22 9.02
CA MET A 241 35.09 15.84 8.79
C MET A 241 35.01 14.42 8.25
N ARG A 242 34.19 13.59 8.88
CA ARG A 242 33.89 12.24 8.42
C ARG A 242 32.41 11.96 8.65
N VAL A 243 31.80 11.26 7.70
CA VAL A 243 30.57 10.54 7.98
C VAL A 243 30.94 9.42 8.96
N PRO A 244 30.28 9.31 10.13
CA PRO A 244 30.61 8.31 11.14
C PRO A 244 30.47 6.88 10.62
N ASP A 245 31.40 5.99 11.01
CA ASP A 245 31.35 4.58 10.61
C ASP A 245 30.06 3.88 11.06
N THR A 246 29.47 4.34 12.16
CA THR A 246 28.15 3.87 12.62
C THR A 246 27.07 4.06 11.54
N ALA A 247 27.07 5.19 10.83
CA ALA A 247 26.10 5.43 9.75
C ALA A 247 26.33 4.47 8.57
N SER A 248 27.59 4.27 8.17
CA SER A 248 27.97 3.32 7.11
C SER A 248 27.62 1.86 7.44
N ASN A 249 27.81 1.48 8.71
CA ASN A 249 27.44 0.15 9.20
C ASN A 249 25.91 -0.04 9.18
N LEU A 250 25.15 0.97 9.62
CA LEU A 250 23.68 0.93 9.55
C LEU A 250 23.18 0.84 8.12
N LEU A 251 23.78 1.59 7.17
CA LEU A 251 23.43 1.47 5.75
C LEU A 251 23.65 0.04 5.23
N THR A 252 24.80 -0.57 5.52
CA THR A 252 25.08 -1.97 5.15
C THR A 252 24.03 -2.92 5.71
N THR A 253 23.65 -2.75 6.99
CA THR A 253 22.59 -3.54 7.61
C THR A 253 21.24 -3.34 6.90
N TYR A 254 20.84 -2.09 6.64
CA TYR A 254 19.53 -1.80 6.05
C TYR A 254 19.45 -2.20 4.58
N ILE A 255 20.56 -2.16 3.83
CA ILE A 255 20.64 -2.72 2.47
C ILE A 255 20.32 -4.21 2.52
N LYS A 256 20.96 -4.96 3.42
CA LYS A 256 20.70 -6.39 3.59
C LYS A 256 19.26 -6.66 4.01
N GLU A 257 18.74 -5.92 5.00
CA GLU A 257 17.33 -6.07 5.41
C GLU A 257 16.35 -5.79 4.27
N ALA A 258 16.62 -4.82 3.39
CA ALA A 258 15.81 -4.55 2.20
C ALA A 258 15.88 -5.68 1.17
N GLN A 259 17.06 -6.28 0.96
CA GLN A 259 17.24 -7.44 0.08
C GLN A 259 16.57 -8.71 0.64
N ASP A 260 16.66 -8.92 1.95
CA ASP A 260 15.99 -10.03 2.64
C ASP A 260 14.47 -9.87 2.55
N ALA A 261 13.95 -8.66 2.78
CA ALA A 261 12.52 -8.35 2.62
C ALA A 261 12.03 -8.57 1.18
N ASN A 262 12.85 -8.24 0.18
CA ASN A 262 12.58 -8.52 -1.22
C ASN A 262 12.44 -10.01 -1.51
N THR A 263 13.32 -10.84 -0.93
CA THR A 263 13.28 -12.30 -1.08
C THR A 263 12.05 -12.88 -0.40
N ALA A 264 11.75 -12.39 0.80
CA ALA A 264 10.70 -12.88 1.67
C ALA A 264 9.30 -12.27 1.40
N ALA A 265 9.14 -11.52 0.30
CA ALA A 265 7.94 -10.73 0.01
C ALA A 265 6.67 -11.57 -0.19
N GLU A 266 6.82 -12.83 -0.58
CA GLU A 266 5.74 -13.79 -0.89
C GLU A 266 5.43 -14.75 0.26
N GLU A 267 6.12 -14.61 1.40
CA GLU A 267 5.91 -15.49 2.55
C GLU A 267 4.56 -15.24 3.23
N LEU A 268 3.97 -16.32 3.74
CA LEU A 268 2.82 -16.29 4.65
C LEU A 268 3.30 -16.66 6.07
N PRO A 269 2.55 -16.26 7.11
CA PRO A 269 2.84 -16.69 8.47
C PRO A 269 2.80 -18.22 8.60
N ASP A 270 3.58 -18.73 9.54
CA ASP A 270 3.50 -20.13 9.93
C ASP A 270 2.18 -20.45 10.67
N GLU A 271 2.01 -21.72 11.03
CA GLU A 271 0.81 -22.22 11.71
C GLU A 271 0.50 -21.45 13.01
N GLN A 272 1.52 -21.28 13.85
CA GLN A 272 1.38 -20.64 15.16
C GLN A 272 1.04 -19.16 15.02
N ALA A 273 1.78 -18.43 14.18
CA ALA A 273 1.53 -17.01 13.93
C ALA A 273 0.14 -16.77 13.32
N SER A 274 -0.33 -17.67 12.45
CA SER A 274 -1.68 -17.60 11.88
C SER A 274 -2.76 -17.79 12.95
N ALA A 275 -2.59 -18.76 13.84
CA ALA A 275 -3.53 -19.03 14.92
C ALA A 275 -3.56 -17.89 15.95
N ASP A 276 -2.41 -17.29 16.25
CA ASP A 276 -2.29 -16.22 17.24
C ASP A 276 -3.04 -14.94 16.82
N LEU A 277 -3.10 -14.63 15.51
CA LEU A 277 -3.94 -13.54 15.00
C LEU A 277 -5.44 -13.75 15.31
N PHE A 278 -5.93 -14.99 15.21
CA PHE A 278 -7.32 -15.30 15.55
C PHE A 278 -7.56 -15.34 17.06
N ARG A 279 -6.66 -15.98 17.83
CA ARG A 279 -6.76 -16.07 19.31
C ARG A 279 -6.68 -14.70 19.97
N GLY A 280 -5.82 -13.82 19.45
CA GLY A 280 -5.65 -12.45 19.92
C GLY A 280 -6.82 -11.53 19.57
N GLY A 281 -7.77 -11.98 18.74
CA GLY A 281 -8.88 -11.14 18.28
C GLY A 281 -8.43 -10.03 17.33
N GLU A 282 -7.31 -10.22 16.65
CA GLU A 282 -6.71 -9.25 15.71
C GLU A 282 -7.46 -9.20 14.37
N ILE A 283 -8.25 -10.24 14.07
CA ILE A 283 -9.05 -10.36 12.83
C ILE A 283 -10.52 -10.07 13.15
N GLN A 284 -10.96 -8.83 12.91
CA GLN A 284 -12.33 -8.38 13.21
C GLN A 284 -13.10 -7.99 11.95
N THR A 285 -12.37 -7.67 10.88
CA THR A 285 -12.90 -7.24 9.59
C THR A 285 -12.09 -7.87 8.46
N VAL A 286 -12.68 -7.93 7.26
CA VAL A 286 -12.00 -8.46 6.07
C VAL A 286 -10.69 -7.71 5.71
N GLN A 287 -10.57 -6.42 6.06
CA GLN A 287 -9.35 -5.65 5.82
C GLN A 287 -8.20 -6.07 6.76
N ASP A 288 -8.52 -6.61 7.94
CA ASP A 288 -7.52 -7.13 8.89
C ASP A 288 -6.81 -8.37 8.34
N LEU A 289 -7.33 -8.99 7.27
CA LEU A 289 -6.67 -10.11 6.61
C LEU A 289 -5.27 -9.74 6.06
N PHE A 290 -4.97 -8.44 5.84
CA PHE A 290 -3.61 -8.02 5.51
C PHE A 290 -2.58 -8.28 6.62
N LYS A 291 -3.01 -8.55 7.86
CA LYS A 291 -2.12 -9.02 8.94
C LYS A 291 -1.52 -10.41 8.66
N PHE A 292 -2.12 -11.19 7.74
CA PHE A 292 -1.51 -12.44 7.24
C PHE A 292 -0.45 -12.21 6.16
N ILE A 293 -0.09 -10.97 5.85
CA ILE A 293 0.98 -10.65 4.90
C ILE A 293 2.14 -10.03 5.71
N PRO A 294 3.12 -10.84 6.16
CA PRO A 294 4.23 -10.37 7.02
C PRO A 294 5.04 -9.25 6.37
N THR A 295 5.07 -9.20 5.04
CA THR A 295 5.70 -8.13 4.26
C THR A 295 5.17 -6.74 4.62
N VAL A 296 3.91 -6.60 5.04
CA VAL A 296 3.34 -5.32 5.49
C VAL A 296 4.10 -4.80 6.71
N ASP A 297 4.23 -5.62 7.75
CA ASP A 297 4.92 -5.24 9.00
C ASP A 297 6.42 -5.06 8.79
N ARG A 298 7.06 -5.96 8.03
CA ARG A 298 8.48 -5.85 7.66
C ARG A 298 8.75 -4.53 6.95
N THR A 299 7.91 -4.16 5.98
CA THR A 299 7.99 -2.88 5.27
C THR A 299 7.83 -1.71 6.22
N PHE A 300 6.89 -1.77 7.16
CA PHE A 300 6.64 -0.70 8.13
C PHE A 300 7.86 -0.46 9.04
N LEU A 301 8.49 -1.52 9.53
CA LEU A 301 9.69 -1.41 10.36
C LEU A 301 10.89 -0.91 9.56
N LEU A 302 11.09 -1.44 8.36
CA LEU A 302 12.20 -1.08 7.49
C LEU A 302 12.11 0.39 7.03
N GLN A 303 10.92 0.87 6.63
CA GLN A 303 10.78 2.27 6.24
C GLN A 303 11.13 3.25 7.36
N ARG A 304 10.87 2.90 8.63
CA ARG A 304 11.24 3.73 9.78
C ARG A 304 12.76 3.81 9.90
N LYS A 305 13.45 2.67 9.78
CA LYS A 305 14.92 2.60 9.79
C LYS A 305 15.53 3.42 8.64
N ILE A 306 14.99 3.28 7.43
CA ILE A 306 15.42 4.05 6.26
C ILE A 306 15.17 5.55 6.45
N GLY A 307 13.99 5.94 6.94
CA GLY A 307 13.67 7.33 7.24
C GLY A 307 14.68 7.96 8.19
N TRP A 308 15.01 7.27 9.29
CA TRP A 308 16.00 7.73 10.27
C TRP A 308 17.39 7.95 9.67
N ILE A 309 17.90 7.01 8.87
CA ILE A 309 19.23 7.18 8.27
C ILE A 309 19.22 8.28 7.20
N VAL A 310 18.13 8.44 6.45
CA VAL A 310 17.99 9.53 5.48
C VAL A 310 17.94 10.89 6.18
N ASP A 311 17.22 11.01 7.29
CA ASP A 311 17.16 12.24 8.09
C ASP A 311 18.54 12.58 8.69
N PHE A 312 19.32 11.57 9.10
CA PHE A 312 20.72 11.77 9.50
C PHE A 312 21.54 12.42 8.37
N TYR A 313 21.46 11.90 7.14
CA TYR A 313 22.19 12.48 6.00
C TYR A 313 21.70 13.88 5.63
N ALA A 314 20.39 14.13 5.74
CA ALA A 314 19.83 15.47 5.53
C ALA A 314 20.36 16.46 6.56
N GLY A 315 20.40 16.08 7.84
CA GLY A 315 20.95 16.89 8.93
C GLY A 315 22.46 17.11 8.76
N TYR A 316 23.22 16.04 8.49
CA TYR A 316 24.66 16.12 8.26
C TYR A 316 25.00 17.06 7.08
N SER A 317 24.23 16.99 5.99
CA SER A 317 24.37 17.92 4.86
C SER A 317 24.06 19.35 5.27
N ALA A 318 22.92 19.60 5.91
CA ALA A 318 22.50 20.93 6.33
C ALA A 318 23.52 21.61 7.27
N GLU A 319 24.14 20.85 8.18
CA GLU A 319 25.11 21.38 9.14
C GLU A 319 26.48 21.69 8.52
N ASN A 320 26.93 20.91 7.54
CA ASN A 320 28.33 20.94 7.10
C ASN A 320 28.55 21.47 5.67
N ARG A 321 27.51 21.47 4.83
CA ARG A 321 27.62 21.80 3.40
C ARG A 321 28.18 23.19 3.16
N ASP A 322 27.68 24.19 3.88
CA ASP A 322 28.01 25.59 3.62
C ASP A 322 29.49 25.89 3.90
N LEU A 323 30.08 25.26 4.94
CA LEU A 323 31.51 25.33 5.24
C LEU A 323 32.35 24.76 4.08
N VAL A 324 32.00 23.58 3.56
CA VAL A 324 32.73 22.98 2.42
C VAL A 324 32.54 23.81 1.13
N PHE A 325 31.33 24.30 0.86
CA PHE A 325 31.02 25.05 -0.35
C PHE A 325 31.73 26.40 -0.39
N SER A 326 31.70 27.15 0.71
CA SER A 326 32.37 28.43 0.86
C SER A 326 33.89 28.28 0.80
N THR A 327 34.44 27.24 1.44
CA THR A 327 35.88 26.96 1.41
C THR A 327 36.35 26.60 0.01
N PHE A 328 35.63 25.73 -0.70
CA PHE A 328 35.94 25.40 -2.10
C PHE A 328 35.88 26.65 -2.98
N SER A 329 34.85 27.49 -2.83
CA SER A 329 34.71 28.71 -3.64
C SER A 329 35.85 29.70 -3.37
N SER A 330 36.26 29.83 -2.10
CA SER A 330 37.41 30.64 -1.70
C SER A 330 38.72 30.10 -2.28
N LEU A 331 38.91 28.77 -2.25
CA LEU A 331 40.06 28.11 -2.89
C LEU A 331 40.14 28.42 -4.38
N VAL A 332 39.03 28.30 -5.10
CA VAL A 332 38.99 28.59 -6.55
C VAL A 332 39.33 30.06 -6.82
N ASN A 333 38.74 30.98 -6.06
CA ASN A 333 38.95 32.41 -6.22
C ASN A 333 40.40 32.81 -5.94
N VAL A 334 40.97 32.36 -4.82
CA VAL A 334 42.35 32.70 -4.43
C VAL A 334 43.35 32.09 -5.40
N SER A 335 43.23 30.80 -5.70
CA SER A 335 44.19 30.11 -6.56
C SER A 335 44.17 30.59 -8.01
N SER A 336 43.03 31.10 -8.49
CA SER A 336 42.85 31.61 -9.85
C SER A 336 43.03 33.12 -9.98
N SER A 337 43.17 33.85 -8.86
CA SER A 337 43.42 35.30 -8.88
C SER A 337 44.72 35.65 -9.61
N SER A 338 44.83 36.87 -10.15
CA SER A 338 46.10 37.39 -10.66
C SER A 338 47.04 37.75 -9.51
N SER A 339 48.34 37.54 -9.69
CA SER A 339 49.38 38.00 -8.74
C SER A 339 49.98 39.36 -9.11
N ALA A 340 49.50 40.03 -10.17
CA ALA A 340 50.12 41.27 -10.68
C ALA A 340 50.14 42.41 -9.64
N ALA A 341 49.05 42.59 -8.88
CA ALA A 341 48.99 43.60 -7.83
C ALA A 341 49.96 43.30 -6.67
N ILE A 342 50.13 42.01 -6.34
CA ILE A 342 51.08 41.54 -5.32
C ILE A 342 52.52 41.78 -5.81
N GLU A 343 52.83 41.43 -7.05
CA GLU A 343 54.16 41.63 -7.65
C GLU A 343 54.55 43.12 -7.69
N GLN A 344 53.60 43.98 -8.08
CA GLN A 344 53.80 45.43 -8.08
C GLN A 344 54.03 45.98 -6.67
N GLU A 345 53.26 45.51 -5.68
CA GLU A 345 53.36 45.94 -4.29
C GLU A 345 54.67 45.50 -3.62
N LEU A 346 55.14 44.29 -3.91
CA LEU A 346 56.39 43.75 -3.38
C LEU A 346 57.64 44.45 -3.92
N ASN A 347 57.53 45.13 -5.07
CA ASN A 347 58.59 45.97 -5.67
C ASN A 347 59.98 45.30 -5.67
N ILE A 348 60.04 44.07 -6.17
CA ILE A 348 61.24 43.19 -6.10
C ILE A 348 62.50 43.84 -6.71
N LYS A 349 62.34 44.76 -7.67
CA LYS A 349 63.45 45.51 -8.26
C LYS A 349 64.21 46.35 -7.24
N GLU A 350 63.50 46.93 -6.27
CA GLU A 350 64.07 47.75 -5.21
C GLU A 350 64.20 47.01 -3.88
N ARG A 351 63.47 45.89 -3.72
CA ARG A 351 63.50 45.01 -2.53
C ARG A 351 63.66 43.54 -2.92
N PRO A 352 64.88 43.10 -3.32
CA PRO A 352 65.12 41.73 -3.79
C PRO A 352 64.75 40.64 -2.78
N GLU A 353 64.83 40.94 -1.48
CA GLU A 353 64.43 40.06 -0.39
C GLU A 353 62.94 39.64 -0.42
N ASN A 354 62.09 40.40 -1.12
CA ASN A 354 60.67 40.09 -1.29
C ASN A 354 60.39 39.02 -2.36
N ASP A 355 61.38 38.62 -3.17
CA ASP A 355 61.20 37.58 -4.19
C ASP A 355 60.79 36.24 -3.56
N ASP A 356 61.39 35.87 -2.42
CA ASP A 356 61.01 34.63 -1.70
C ASP A 356 59.52 34.63 -1.34
N LEU A 357 58.99 35.76 -0.83
CA LEU A 357 57.57 35.90 -0.53
C LEU A 357 56.69 35.75 -1.77
N LEU A 358 57.07 36.35 -2.91
CA LEU A 358 56.34 36.17 -4.17
C LEU A 358 56.34 34.70 -4.60
N GLN A 359 57.48 34.01 -4.51
CA GLN A 359 57.56 32.58 -4.83
C GLN A 359 56.71 31.72 -3.89
N GLN A 360 56.68 32.03 -2.58
CA GLN A 360 55.81 31.34 -1.63
C GLN A 360 54.33 31.54 -1.97
N ILE A 361 53.91 32.75 -2.34
CA ILE A 361 52.54 33.07 -2.76
C ILE A 361 52.16 32.26 -4.02
N ILE A 362 53.04 32.23 -5.03
CA ILE A 362 52.82 31.46 -6.26
C ILE A 362 52.73 29.96 -5.95
N MET A 363 53.60 29.46 -5.08
CA MET A 363 53.60 28.05 -4.66
C MET A 363 52.33 27.70 -3.89
N MET A 364 51.88 28.54 -2.97
CA MET A 364 50.61 28.37 -2.25
C MET A 364 49.44 28.24 -3.23
N LYS A 365 49.35 29.12 -4.23
CA LYS A 365 48.31 29.06 -5.27
C LYS A 365 48.41 27.77 -6.11
N THR A 366 49.63 27.29 -6.34
CA THR A 366 49.88 26.02 -7.06
C THR A 366 49.41 24.82 -6.24
N VAL A 367 49.75 24.76 -4.95
CA VAL A 367 49.31 23.68 -4.04
C VAL A 367 47.79 23.67 -3.91
N MET A 368 47.14 24.84 -3.80
CA MET A 368 45.69 24.93 -3.80
C MET A 368 45.07 24.29 -5.06
N LYS A 369 45.60 24.61 -6.25
CA LYS A 369 45.11 24.09 -7.53
C LYS A 369 45.38 22.61 -7.73
N ARG A 370 46.58 22.15 -7.40
CA ARG A 370 47.04 20.80 -7.74
C ARG A 370 46.71 19.77 -6.67
N ASP A 371 46.81 20.15 -5.40
CA ASP A 371 46.84 19.18 -4.30
C ASP A 371 45.61 19.28 -3.38
N LEU A 372 44.85 20.38 -3.41
CA LEU A 372 43.66 20.58 -2.56
C LEU A 372 42.34 20.63 -3.35
N TYR A 373 42.38 21.12 -4.59
CA TYR A 373 41.20 21.36 -5.41
C TYR A 373 40.30 20.14 -5.58
N ASP A 374 40.85 19.01 -6.04
CA ASP A 374 40.05 17.82 -6.36
C ASP A 374 39.39 17.21 -5.13
N HIS A 375 40.08 17.22 -3.98
CA HIS A 375 39.54 16.70 -2.73
C HIS A 375 38.38 17.55 -2.21
N LEU A 376 38.54 18.88 -2.17
CA LEU A 376 37.44 19.78 -1.78
C LEU A 376 36.28 19.76 -2.79
N SER A 377 36.58 19.62 -4.08
CA SER A 377 35.57 19.43 -5.13
C SER A 377 34.76 18.16 -4.90
N ALA A 378 35.42 17.03 -4.61
CA ALA A 378 34.76 15.76 -4.32
C ALA A 378 33.86 15.85 -3.08
N MET A 379 34.33 16.46 -1.99
CA MET A 379 33.51 16.68 -0.79
C MET A 379 32.30 17.58 -1.08
N LYS A 380 32.48 18.66 -1.86
CA LYS A 380 31.39 19.53 -2.31
C LYS A 380 30.37 18.76 -3.15
N GLN A 381 30.82 17.89 -4.06
CA GLN A 381 29.94 17.08 -4.90
C GLN A 381 29.18 16.04 -4.09
N ALA A 382 29.79 15.45 -3.05
CA ALA A 382 29.11 14.50 -2.17
C ALA A 382 27.88 15.12 -1.50
N PHE A 383 27.98 16.34 -0.95
CA PHE A 383 26.81 17.02 -0.39
C PHE A 383 25.70 17.28 -1.41
N LYS A 384 26.06 17.69 -2.64
CA LYS A 384 25.06 17.82 -3.72
C LYS A 384 24.38 16.49 -4.01
N ARG A 385 25.15 15.40 -4.06
CA ARG A 385 24.62 14.05 -4.30
C ARG A 385 23.71 13.58 -3.15
N TYR A 386 24.04 13.89 -1.89
CA TYR A 386 23.13 13.65 -0.75
C TYR A 386 21.81 14.40 -0.93
N ASP A 387 21.88 15.73 -1.12
CA ASP A 387 20.69 16.59 -1.26
C ASP A 387 19.81 16.12 -2.43
N ASP A 388 20.40 15.86 -3.60
CA ASP A 388 19.68 15.41 -4.81
C ASP A 388 19.02 14.03 -4.62
N LEU A 389 19.71 13.11 -3.96
CA LEU A 389 19.22 11.76 -3.73
C LEU A 389 18.06 11.76 -2.73
N ILE A 390 18.20 12.50 -1.63
CA ILE A 390 17.16 12.66 -0.61
C ILE A 390 15.94 13.35 -1.20
N ALA A 391 16.13 14.42 -1.98
CA ALA A 391 15.04 15.16 -2.64
C ALA A 391 14.18 14.24 -3.53
N LYS A 392 14.80 13.33 -4.29
CA LYS A 392 14.11 12.39 -5.19
C LYS A 392 13.45 11.19 -4.48
N SER A 393 13.82 10.90 -3.24
CA SER A 393 13.29 9.76 -2.48
C SER A 393 11.91 10.03 -1.85
N SER A 394 11.28 9.00 -1.27
CA SER A 394 10.10 9.13 -0.40
C SER A 394 10.44 9.53 1.03
N PHE A 395 11.73 9.68 1.35
CA PHE A 395 12.25 9.91 2.70
C PHE A 395 12.93 11.28 2.84
N GLY A 396 13.06 11.72 4.09
CA GLY A 396 13.69 12.97 4.46
C GLY A 396 12.74 14.00 5.08
N PRO A 397 13.26 15.17 5.46
CA PRO A 397 12.50 16.20 6.16
C PRO A 397 11.21 16.58 5.44
N GLY A 398 10.10 16.55 6.17
CA GLY A 398 8.77 16.91 5.65
C GLY A 398 8.09 15.84 4.76
N LYS A 399 8.66 14.64 4.65
CA LYS A 399 8.04 13.51 3.95
C LYS A 399 7.49 12.47 4.93
N SER A 400 6.35 11.89 4.60
CA SER A 400 5.67 10.90 5.43
C SER A 400 6.23 9.48 5.30
N GLY A 401 7.22 9.26 4.42
CA GLY A 401 7.60 7.92 3.99
C GLY A 401 6.44 7.22 3.28
N VAL A 402 6.34 5.91 3.45
CA VAL A 402 5.32 5.08 2.82
C VAL A 402 4.14 4.87 3.75
N VAL A 403 2.98 5.38 3.37
CA VAL A 403 1.74 5.19 4.13
C VAL A 403 0.99 3.99 3.58
N MET A 404 0.74 3.00 4.45
CA MET A 404 0.03 1.77 4.12
C MET A 404 -1.35 1.77 4.80
N GLU A 405 -2.41 1.79 4.01
CA GLU A 405 -3.80 1.89 4.50
C GLU A 405 -4.58 0.64 4.05
N PRO A 406 -4.75 -0.37 4.92
CA PRO A 406 -5.64 -1.48 4.65
C PRO A 406 -7.08 -0.97 4.55
N SER A 407 -7.82 -1.47 3.58
CA SER A 407 -9.21 -1.09 3.36
C SER A 407 -9.92 -2.23 2.64
N ALA A 408 -11.23 -2.07 2.43
CA ALA A 408 -12.03 -2.98 1.63
C ALA A 408 -12.92 -2.19 0.68
N ILE A 409 -13.14 -2.76 -0.50
CA ILE A 409 -14.16 -2.29 -1.43
C ILE A 409 -15.26 -3.33 -1.54
N SER A 410 -16.50 -2.86 -1.51
CA SER A 410 -17.67 -3.71 -1.55
C SER A 410 -18.30 -3.72 -2.94
N TYR A 411 -18.82 -4.88 -3.36
CA TYR A 411 -19.58 -5.01 -4.60
C TYR A 411 -20.94 -5.65 -4.32
N GLN A 412 -21.96 -5.18 -5.03
CA GLN A 412 -23.33 -5.59 -4.85
C GLN A 412 -23.62 -6.86 -5.66
N ARG A 413 -24.45 -7.70 -5.06
CA ARG A 413 -24.99 -8.89 -5.71
C ARG A 413 -26.49 -8.92 -5.64
N TRP A 414 -27.12 -9.46 -6.67
CA TRP A 414 -28.56 -9.55 -6.72
C TRP A 414 -29.05 -10.68 -7.61
N THR A 415 -30.24 -11.18 -7.29
CA THR A 415 -31.01 -12.08 -8.16
C THR A 415 -32.23 -11.33 -8.65
N LYS A 416 -32.51 -11.43 -9.94
CA LYS A 416 -33.74 -10.91 -10.54
C LYS A 416 -34.72 -12.05 -10.75
N VAL A 417 -35.90 -11.92 -10.16
CA VAL A 417 -37.07 -12.69 -10.58
C VAL A 417 -37.56 -12.00 -11.86
N PRO A 418 -37.48 -12.66 -13.03
CA PRO A 418 -37.97 -12.06 -14.26
C PRO A 418 -39.49 -11.92 -14.19
N LYS A 419 -40.02 -10.99 -14.98
CA LYS A 419 -41.47 -10.93 -15.22
C LYS A 419 -41.92 -12.28 -15.78
N MET A 420 -42.83 -12.94 -15.09
CA MET A 420 -43.25 -14.30 -15.44
C MET A 420 -44.76 -14.49 -15.34
N ALA A 421 -45.25 -15.41 -16.16
CA ALA A 421 -46.63 -15.85 -16.11
C ALA A 421 -46.82 -16.79 -14.92
N MET A 422 -47.77 -16.48 -14.05
CA MET A 422 -48.15 -17.31 -12.90
C MET A 422 -49.64 -17.69 -12.99
N PRO A 423 -50.04 -18.84 -12.43
CA PRO A 423 -51.45 -19.16 -12.21
C PRO A 423 -51.96 -18.32 -11.04
N CYS A 424 -52.82 -17.34 -11.33
CA CYS A 424 -53.59 -16.63 -10.32
C CYS A 424 -54.89 -17.37 -10.06
N SER A 425 -55.29 -17.41 -8.79
CA SER A 425 -56.57 -17.96 -8.37
C SER A 425 -57.57 -16.84 -8.06
N LYS A 426 -58.83 -17.06 -8.43
CA LYS A 426 -59.96 -16.25 -7.97
C LYS A 426 -61.06 -17.18 -7.46
N GLN A 427 -61.60 -16.86 -6.29
CA GLN A 427 -62.84 -17.47 -5.80
C GLN A 427 -63.99 -16.95 -6.68
N THR A 428 -64.62 -17.85 -7.42
CA THR A 428 -65.78 -17.56 -8.24
C THR A 428 -66.96 -18.36 -7.72
N THR A 429 -68.10 -17.69 -7.55
CA THR A 429 -69.37 -18.33 -7.22
C THR A 429 -70.24 -18.33 -8.47
N LYS A 430 -70.68 -19.52 -8.92
CA LYS A 430 -71.65 -19.64 -10.01
C LYS A 430 -72.91 -20.29 -9.52
N THR A 431 -74.03 -19.76 -9.99
CA THR A 431 -75.36 -20.31 -9.76
C THR A 431 -75.77 -21.12 -10.98
N PHE A 432 -75.99 -22.41 -10.79
CA PHE A 432 -76.41 -23.35 -11.82
C PHE A 432 -77.91 -23.56 -11.73
N ASN A 433 -78.60 -23.40 -12.86
CA ASN A 433 -80.05 -23.59 -12.98
C ASN A 433 -80.32 -24.72 -13.97
N LYS A 434 -81.10 -25.73 -13.58
CA LYS A 434 -81.58 -26.79 -14.49
C LYS A 434 -82.93 -27.30 -14.01
N SER A 435 -83.89 -27.40 -14.94
CA SER A 435 -85.23 -27.96 -14.71
C SER A 435 -85.95 -27.40 -13.46
N GLY A 436 -85.84 -26.09 -13.22
CA GLY A 436 -86.48 -25.42 -12.07
C GLY A 436 -85.72 -25.49 -10.75
N PHE A 437 -84.59 -26.22 -10.69
CA PHE A 437 -83.70 -26.26 -9.53
C PHE A 437 -82.54 -25.29 -9.68
N THR A 438 -82.20 -24.60 -8.58
CA THR A 438 -81.10 -23.64 -8.50
C THR A 438 -80.10 -24.09 -7.42
N LYS A 439 -78.80 -24.15 -7.77
CA LYS A 439 -77.74 -24.43 -6.80
C LYS A 439 -76.53 -23.55 -7.04
N THR A 440 -76.02 -22.97 -5.97
CA THR A 440 -74.84 -22.10 -6.00
C THR A 440 -73.61 -22.87 -5.57
N PHE A 441 -72.51 -22.72 -6.30
CA PHE A 441 -71.23 -23.34 -5.97
C PHE A 441 -70.09 -22.34 -6.05
N SER A 442 -69.26 -22.31 -5.01
CA SER A 442 -68.02 -21.55 -5.00
C SER A 442 -66.86 -22.47 -5.33
N PHE A 443 -66.04 -22.08 -6.30
CA PHE A 443 -64.86 -22.80 -6.71
C PHE A 443 -63.75 -21.85 -7.12
N THR A 444 -62.52 -22.36 -7.15
CA THR A 444 -61.36 -21.60 -7.58
C THR A 444 -61.19 -21.70 -9.08
N GLU A 445 -61.26 -20.57 -9.78
CA GLU A 445 -60.84 -20.47 -11.17
C GLU A 445 -59.38 -20.05 -11.22
N TYR A 446 -58.60 -20.70 -12.09
CA TYR A 446 -57.20 -20.37 -12.33
C TYR A 446 -57.08 -19.66 -13.68
N SER A 447 -56.40 -18.52 -13.69
CA SER A 447 -56.09 -17.77 -14.91
C SER A 447 -54.61 -17.44 -14.97
N LYS A 448 -54.08 -17.24 -16.17
CA LYS A 448 -52.73 -16.71 -16.36
C LYS A 448 -52.71 -15.23 -15.93
N CYS A 449 -51.83 -14.88 -15.01
CA CYS A 449 -51.52 -13.51 -14.64
C CYS A 449 -50.02 -13.25 -14.81
N MET A 450 -49.64 -11.98 -14.94
CA MET A 450 -48.23 -11.59 -14.99
C MET A 450 -47.84 -11.04 -13.62
N VAL A 451 -46.81 -11.63 -13.02
CA VAL A 451 -46.17 -11.07 -11.82
C VAL A 451 -44.99 -10.23 -12.28
N GLU A 452 -44.96 -8.97 -11.83
CA GLU A 452 -43.85 -8.07 -12.11
C GLU A 452 -42.57 -8.61 -11.49
N GLY A 453 -41.46 -8.40 -12.19
CA GLY A 453 -40.16 -8.87 -11.72
C GLY A 453 -39.74 -8.15 -10.43
N ALA A 454 -39.06 -8.87 -9.54
CA ALA A 454 -38.53 -8.34 -8.29
C ALA A 454 -37.02 -8.58 -8.22
N THR A 455 -36.29 -7.70 -7.53
CA THR A 455 -34.86 -7.86 -7.31
C THR A 455 -34.59 -8.14 -5.84
N ALA A 456 -33.93 -9.25 -5.56
CA ALA A 456 -33.41 -9.58 -4.23
C ALA A 456 -31.94 -9.19 -4.17
N TYR A 457 -31.58 -8.34 -3.20
CA TYR A 457 -30.19 -7.98 -2.94
C TYR A 457 -29.63 -8.86 -1.83
N TYR A 458 -28.46 -9.43 -2.09
CA TYR A 458 -27.65 -10.13 -1.07
C TYR A 458 -26.76 -9.13 -0.32
N PRO A 459 -26.15 -9.50 0.81
CA PRO A 459 -25.10 -8.69 1.40
C PRO A 459 -24.01 -8.42 0.38
N LYS A 460 -23.42 -7.23 0.44
CA LYS A 460 -22.26 -6.91 -0.40
C LYS A 460 -21.08 -7.76 0.02
N LEU A 461 -20.39 -8.30 -0.98
CA LEU A 461 -19.12 -8.99 -0.76
C LEU A 461 -17.97 -8.00 -0.82
N GLN A 462 -16.84 -8.38 -0.22
CA GLN A 462 -15.71 -7.50 -0.01
C GLN A 462 -14.48 -7.99 -0.74
N ILE A 463 -13.73 -7.03 -1.28
CA ILE A 463 -12.38 -7.23 -1.79
C ILE A 463 -11.47 -6.36 -0.92
N PRO A 464 -10.71 -6.95 0.02
CA PRO A 464 -9.72 -6.20 0.78
C PRO A 464 -8.63 -5.72 -0.17
N TYR A 465 -8.11 -4.52 0.06
CA TYR A 465 -6.97 -3.99 -0.66
C TYR A 465 -6.07 -3.17 0.28
N LEU A 466 -4.79 -3.09 -0.05
CA LEU A 466 -3.83 -2.22 0.61
C LEU A 466 -3.56 -1.03 -0.29
N ARG A 467 -3.80 0.18 0.21
CA ARG A 467 -3.38 1.42 -0.47
C ARG A 467 -2.01 1.83 0.05
N LEU A 468 -1.03 1.89 -0.84
CA LEU A 468 0.31 2.39 -0.54
C LEU A 468 0.47 3.79 -1.13
N THR A 469 0.78 4.78 -0.30
CA THR A 469 1.13 6.14 -0.77
C THR A 469 2.63 6.36 -0.60
N LEU A 470 3.32 6.74 -1.69
CA LEU A 470 4.79 6.85 -1.81
C LEU A 470 5.31 8.28 -1.69
#